data_AF-A0A4R4TB86-F1
#
_entry.id   AF-A0A4R4TB86-F1
#
_cell.length_a   1.000
_cell.length_b   1.000
_cell.length_c   1.000
_cell.angle_alpha   90.00
_cell.angle_beta   90.00
_cell.angle_gamma   90.00
#
_symmetry.space_group_name_H-M   'P 1'
#
loop_
_entity.id
_entity.type
_entity.pdbx_description
1 polymer ?
#
loop_
_entity_poly.entity_id
_entity_poly.type
_entity_poly.pdbx_seq_one_letter_code
_entity_poly.pdbx_strand_id
1 'polypeptide(L)'
;MNIPRPLQRLLRHPRLPRRTVRIQLTLLYGGLFLLCGTGLLATTYVLLQHSSFGFVQNSQEGILMVREDGTAFMVRPDGVQPLAEDAETPEDANSVASPTPPPDLNPPPDGAPTPQQVQAAQFLLAEVANSQKSAFLTRSGAALALMSAVSLVLGWLVAGRILRPVRTITTSTRQISATNLHQRLTLQGPDDELKELGDTIDDLLTRLEASFQSQRRFVANASHELRTPLARQRTVVQVALADPDATVDSLRTAHERVLNATYQQERLIDALLTLARGERGLDRRQPVDLTDVATAVLLAREAEAGRRGLRLTTQLDEAHTLGDPHLIERLAVNLVDNALRYNVAPGRLEVSTATKVNTAVLTVTNTGPLVPADQVSRLFQPFQRLDTDRTHHDGGLGLGLSIVQAIATAHAATITAHPLPNGGMEITVTFPGAARGQSVSPATPGRISTPRLTT
;
A
#
# COMPACT_ATOMS: atom_id res chain seq x y z
N MET A 1 -20.69 13.16 -42.48
CA MET A 1 -19.98 12.20 -43.37
C MET A 1 -19.89 10.88 -42.62
N ASN A 2 -20.79 9.94 -42.91
CA ASN A 2 -21.04 8.74 -42.11
C ASN A 2 -20.53 7.51 -42.89
N ILE A 3 -19.47 6.88 -42.40
CA ILE A 3 -18.88 5.70 -43.05
C ILE A 3 -19.74 4.47 -42.72
N PRO A 4 -20.17 3.66 -43.71
CA PRO A 4 -21.10 2.56 -43.48
C PRO A 4 -20.50 1.42 -42.64
N ARG A 5 -21.35 0.80 -41.82
CA ARG A 5 -21.02 -0.18 -40.76
C ARG A 5 -20.48 -1.58 -41.17
N PRO A 6 -20.51 -2.08 -42.43
CA PRO A 6 -20.07 -3.46 -42.65
C PRO A 6 -18.54 -3.64 -42.74
N LEU A 7 -17.75 -2.57 -42.84
CA LEU A 7 -16.28 -2.65 -42.97
C LEU A 7 -15.50 -2.71 -41.66
N GLN A 8 -16.13 -2.50 -40.49
CA GLN A 8 -15.43 -2.62 -39.18
C GLN A 8 -15.32 -4.06 -38.67
N ARG A 9 -15.95 -5.05 -39.32
CA ARG A 9 -15.88 -6.46 -38.89
C ARG A 9 -14.67 -7.23 -39.40
N LEU A 10 -13.92 -6.72 -40.39
CA LEU A 10 -12.78 -7.41 -40.99
C LEU A 10 -11.40 -7.01 -40.42
N LEU A 11 -11.34 -6.07 -39.47
CA LEU A 11 -10.10 -5.71 -38.75
C LEU A 11 -10.10 -6.18 -37.28
N ARG A 12 -10.82 -7.26 -36.99
CA ARG A 12 -10.58 -8.01 -35.75
C ARG A 12 -9.41 -8.96 -35.99
N HIS A 13 -8.19 -8.45 -35.82
CA HIS A 13 -7.05 -9.29 -35.52
C HIS A 13 -7.45 -10.24 -34.38
N PRO A 14 -7.19 -11.55 -34.48
CA PRO A 14 -7.41 -12.45 -33.37
C PRO A 14 -6.54 -11.93 -32.22
N ARG A 15 -7.19 -11.34 -31.20
CA ARG A 15 -6.51 -11.02 -29.95
C ARG A 15 -6.07 -12.35 -29.38
N LEU A 16 -4.79 -12.66 -29.55
CA LEU A 16 -4.14 -13.80 -28.94
C LEU A 16 -4.58 -13.85 -27.46
N PRO A 17 -4.98 -15.01 -26.94
CA PRO A 17 -5.40 -15.12 -25.54
C PRO A 17 -4.29 -14.53 -24.67
N ARG A 18 -4.66 -13.67 -23.70
CA ARG A 18 -3.71 -13.09 -22.75
C ARG A 18 -2.91 -14.24 -22.13
N ARG A 19 -1.66 -14.41 -22.58
CA ARG A 19 -0.77 -15.45 -22.05
C ARG A 19 -0.66 -15.17 -20.56
N THR A 20 -1.11 -16.11 -19.73
CA THR A 20 -1.01 -15.98 -18.27
C THR A 20 0.47 -15.80 -17.92
N VAL A 21 0.77 -14.95 -16.93
CA VAL A 21 2.16 -14.68 -16.50
C VAL A 21 2.93 -15.98 -16.22
N ARG A 22 2.23 -17.04 -15.80
CA ARG A 22 2.75 -18.40 -15.69
C ARG A 22 3.40 -18.91 -16.98
N ILE A 23 2.72 -18.78 -18.12
CA ILE A 23 3.22 -19.19 -19.45
C ILE A 23 4.44 -18.36 -19.84
N GLN A 24 4.40 -17.04 -19.61
CA GLN A 24 5.53 -16.15 -19.91
C GLN A 24 6.76 -16.48 -19.08
N LEU A 25 6.63 -16.65 -17.75
CA LEU A 25 7.75 -17.01 -16.88
C LEU A 25 8.35 -18.37 -17.28
N THR A 26 7.52 -19.38 -17.56
CA THR A 26 8.02 -20.67 -18.02
C THR A 26 8.72 -20.63 -19.36
N LEU A 27 8.19 -19.86 -20.31
CA LEU A 27 8.83 -19.71 -21.62
C LEU A 27 10.14 -18.93 -21.51
N LEU A 28 10.20 -17.95 -20.61
CA LEU A 28 11.38 -17.11 -20.41
C LEU A 28 12.48 -17.88 -19.68
N TYR A 29 12.19 -18.50 -18.54
CA TYR A 29 13.18 -19.31 -17.80
C TYR A 29 13.53 -20.61 -18.54
N GLY A 30 12.54 -21.28 -19.15
CA GLY A 30 12.76 -22.44 -19.99
C GLY A 30 13.58 -22.12 -21.23
N GLY A 31 13.29 -20.99 -21.89
CA GLY A 31 14.07 -20.49 -23.02
C GLY A 31 15.49 -20.09 -22.64
N LEU A 32 15.67 -19.37 -21.52
CA LEU A 32 16.99 -18.99 -21.00
C LEU A 32 17.83 -20.22 -20.64
N PHE A 33 17.21 -21.23 -20.02
CA PHE A 33 17.86 -22.50 -19.72
C PHE A 33 18.29 -23.24 -20.99
N LEU A 34 17.40 -23.32 -21.99
CA LEU A 34 17.72 -23.93 -23.28
C LEU A 34 18.88 -23.21 -23.98
N LEU A 35 18.90 -21.88 -23.94
CA LEU A 35 19.90 -21.04 -24.57
C LEU A 35 21.26 -21.13 -23.86
N CYS A 36 21.27 -21.15 -22.53
CA CYS A 36 22.50 -21.40 -21.75
C CYS A 36 23.00 -22.83 -21.97
N GLY A 37 22.10 -23.81 -22.02
CA GLY A 37 22.46 -25.21 -22.26
C GLY A 37 23.07 -25.40 -23.65
N THR A 38 22.44 -24.89 -24.70
CA THR A 38 22.96 -24.99 -26.07
C THR A 38 24.26 -24.20 -26.21
N GLY A 39 24.38 -23.04 -25.55
CA GLY A 39 25.62 -22.29 -25.44
C GLY A 39 26.75 -23.08 -24.78
N LEU A 40 26.46 -23.76 -23.66
CA LEU A 40 27.42 -24.63 -22.98
C LEU A 40 27.86 -25.75 -23.92
N LEU A 41 26.92 -26.47 -24.54
CA LEU A 41 27.19 -27.61 -25.42
C LEU A 41 27.98 -27.21 -26.67
N ALA A 42 27.66 -26.05 -27.26
CA ALA A 42 28.43 -25.46 -28.35
C ALA A 42 29.85 -25.08 -27.89
N THR A 43 29.99 -24.53 -26.68
CA THR A 43 31.29 -24.22 -26.09
C THR A 43 32.10 -25.48 -25.81
N THR A 44 31.48 -26.55 -25.29
CA THR A 44 32.15 -27.85 -25.09
C THR A 44 32.55 -28.47 -26.43
N TYR A 45 31.73 -28.35 -27.48
CA TYR A 45 32.06 -28.83 -28.82
C TYR A 45 33.24 -28.06 -29.42
N VAL A 46 33.24 -26.73 -29.33
CA VAL A 46 34.35 -25.89 -29.79
C VAL A 46 35.60 -26.17 -28.98
N LEU A 47 35.47 -26.35 -27.66
CA LEU A 47 36.56 -26.79 -26.80
C LEU A 47 37.06 -28.18 -27.18
N LEU A 48 36.20 -29.14 -27.53
CA LEU A 48 36.62 -30.46 -28.01
C LEU A 48 37.31 -30.40 -29.37
N GLN A 49 36.86 -29.49 -30.24
CA GLN A 49 37.42 -29.28 -31.57
C GLN A 49 38.77 -28.54 -31.51
N HIS A 50 38.93 -27.59 -30.58
CA HIS A 50 40.15 -26.83 -30.34
C HIS A 50 41.07 -27.46 -29.29
N SER A 51 40.59 -28.41 -28.49
CA SER A 51 41.41 -29.26 -27.64
C SER A 51 42.12 -30.24 -28.56
N SER A 52 43.13 -29.73 -29.26
CA SER A 52 44.31 -30.47 -29.65
C SER A 52 45.14 -30.86 -28.42
N PHE A 53 44.49 -31.20 -27.30
CA PHE A 53 45.11 -31.99 -26.25
C PHE A 53 45.02 -33.42 -26.73
N GLY A 54 46.11 -33.84 -27.35
CA GLY A 54 46.29 -35.20 -27.74
C GLY A 54 45.97 -36.17 -26.61
N PHE A 55 45.13 -37.16 -26.91
CA PHE A 55 45.66 -38.52 -26.93
C PHE A 55 46.64 -38.66 -28.11
N VAL A 56 47.61 -37.75 -28.19
CA VAL A 56 48.93 -37.99 -28.70
C VAL A 56 49.54 -38.61 -27.46
N GLN A 57 49.35 -39.92 -27.33
CA GLN A 57 50.22 -40.72 -26.49
C GLN A 57 51.63 -40.36 -26.94
N ASN A 58 52.28 -39.51 -26.15
CA ASN A 58 53.68 -39.12 -26.18
C ASN A 58 54.34 -39.33 -27.55
N SER A 59 54.40 -38.31 -28.41
CA SER A 59 55.10 -38.37 -29.71
C SER A 59 56.63 -38.54 -29.60
N GLN A 60 57.13 -38.98 -28.44
CA GLN A 60 58.51 -39.38 -28.19
C GLN A 60 58.69 -40.88 -28.01
N GLU A 61 57.65 -41.69 -27.85
CA GLU A 61 57.75 -43.14 -27.91
C GLU A 61 57.21 -43.57 -29.26
N GLY A 62 58.10 -44.00 -30.15
CA GLY A 62 57.70 -44.48 -31.47
C GLY A 62 56.77 -45.69 -31.38
N ILE A 63 56.17 -46.06 -32.50
CA ILE A 63 55.30 -47.24 -32.55
C ILE A 63 56.17 -48.47 -32.26
N LEU A 64 55.90 -49.17 -31.14
CA LEU A 64 56.56 -50.42 -30.78
C LEU A 64 55.96 -51.55 -31.62
N MET A 65 56.75 -52.07 -32.57
CA MET A 65 56.39 -53.21 -33.41
C MET A 65 57.17 -54.42 -32.91
N VAL A 66 56.47 -55.47 -32.48
CA VAL A 66 57.07 -56.74 -32.04
C VAL A 66 56.92 -57.75 -33.18
N ARG A 67 58.04 -58.28 -33.65
CA ARG A 67 58.11 -59.30 -34.70
C ARG A 67 57.72 -60.68 -34.12
N GLU A 68 57.25 -61.60 -34.96
CA GLU A 68 56.89 -62.97 -34.55
C GLU A 68 58.05 -63.77 -33.91
N ASP A 69 59.30 -63.36 -34.13
CA ASP A 69 60.51 -63.94 -33.51
C ASP A 69 60.86 -63.33 -32.14
N GLY A 70 60.05 -62.40 -31.62
CA GLY A 70 60.22 -61.77 -30.31
C GLY A 70 61.05 -60.47 -30.31
N THR A 71 61.54 -60.01 -31.47
CA THR A 71 62.33 -58.76 -31.55
C THR A 71 61.44 -57.51 -31.66
N ALA A 72 61.73 -56.46 -30.88
CA ALA A 72 60.95 -55.23 -30.83
C ALA A 72 61.69 -54.04 -31.47
N PHE A 73 61.00 -53.25 -32.30
CA PHE A 73 61.54 -52.04 -32.93
C PHE A 73 60.65 -50.83 -32.67
N MET A 74 61.26 -49.65 -32.49
CA MET A 74 60.53 -48.40 -32.22
C MET A 74 60.57 -47.49 -33.45
N VAL A 75 59.42 -47.24 -34.07
CA VAL A 75 59.30 -46.39 -35.27
C VAL A 75 59.03 -44.95 -34.87
N ARG A 76 60.04 -44.08 -34.97
CA ARG A 76 59.94 -42.62 -34.76
C ARG A 76 59.83 -41.88 -36.10
N PRO A 77 59.30 -40.64 -36.11
CA PRO A 77 59.18 -39.83 -37.33
C PRO A 77 60.53 -39.52 -38.02
N ASP A 78 61.65 -39.62 -37.31
CA ASP A 78 63.00 -39.32 -37.82
C ASP A 78 63.80 -40.57 -38.27
N GLY A 79 63.21 -41.76 -38.26
CA GLY A 79 63.84 -43.02 -38.71
C GLY A 79 63.62 -44.21 -37.75
N VAL A 80 63.88 -45.43 -38.25
CA VAL A 80 63.75 -46.69 -37.50
C VAL A 80 65.05 -46.96 -36.73
N GLN A 81 64.97 -47.17 -35.41
CA GLN A 81 66.12 -47.59 -34.58
C GLN A 81 65.83 -48.93 -33.91
N PRO A 82 66.78 -49.89 -33.91
CA PRO A 82 66.66 -51.11 -33.12
C PRO A 82 66.74 -50.79 -31.63
N LEU A 83 65.84 -51.40 -30.84
CA LEU A 83 66.00 -51.44 -29.38
C LEU A 83 67.19 -52.35 -29.08
N ALA A 84 68.19 -51.81 -28.38
CA ALA A 84 69.33 -52.60 -27.92
C ALA A 84 68.87 -53.71 -26.97
N GLU A 85 69.50 -54.89 -27.04
CA GLU A 85 69.10 -56.17 -26.42
C GLU A 85 69.01 -56.20 -24.87
N ASP A 86 69.20 -55.09 -24.15
CA ASP A 86 69.35 -55.10 -22.67
C ASP A 86 68.39 -54.14 -21.94
N ALA A 87 67.08 -54.30 -22.13
CA ALA A 87 66.09 -53.60 -21.30
C ALA A 87 65.16 -54.59 -20.59
N GLU A 88 65.40 -54.73 -19.28
CA GLU A 88 64.57 -55.51 -18.35
C GLU A 88 63.10 -55.08 -18.40
N THR A 89 62.22 -56.07 -18.46
CA THR A 89 60.76 -55.96 -18.39
C THR A 89 60.28 -55.40 -17.04
N PRO A 90 59.41 -54.38 -17.01
CA PRO A 90 58.49 -54.17 -15.90
C PRO A 90 57.17 -54.91 -16.19
N GLU A 91 56.84 -55.85 -15.30
CA GLU A 91 55.50 -56.40 -15.14
C GLU A 91 54.52 -55.27 -14.78
N ASP A 92 53.45 -55.13 -15.56
CA ASP A 92 52.12 -54.55 -15.23
C ASP A 92 51.57 -53.68 -16.37
N ALA A 93 51.05 -54.34 -17.40
CA ALA A 93 50.13 -53.71 -18.36
C ALA A 93 49.15 -54.76 -18.93
N ASN A 94 48.34 -55.34 -18.05
CA ASN A 94 47.23 -56.18 -18.45
C ASN A 94 45.96 -55.32 -18.60
N SER A 95 45.18 -55.59 -19.66
CA SER A 95 43.89 -55.00 -20.01
C SER A 95 43.92 -53.70 -20.85
N VAL A 96 44.23 -53.86 -22.14
CA VAL A 96 43.51 -53.18 -23.24
C VAL A 96 43.27 -54.22 -24.33
N ALA A 97 42.02 -54.46 -24.71
CA ALA A 97 41.69 -55.34 -25.83
C ALA A 97 42.15 -54.68 -27.14
N SER A 98 43.25 -55.18 -27.71
CA SER A 98 43.72 -54.81 -29.04
C SER A 98 42.79 -55.42 -30.10
N PRO A 99 42.27 -54.65 -31.07
CA PRO A 99 41.67 -55.23 -32.26
C PRO A 99 42.79 -55.84 -33.11
N THR A 100 42.59 -57.07 -33.58
CA THR A 100 43.49 -57.76 -34.50
C THR A 100 43.68 -56.92 -35.77
N PRO A 101 44.92 -56.61 -36.20
CA PRO A 101 45.12 -55.86 -37.43
C PRO A 101 44.82 -56.74 -38.66
N PRO A 102 44.36 -56.17 -39.78
CA PRO A 102 44.22 -56.90 -41.04
C PRO A 102 45.60 -57.39 -41.57
N PRO A 103 45.65 -58.44 -42.40
CA PRO A 103 46.86 -59.25 -42.62
C PRO A 103 48.02 -58.59 -43.40
N ASP A 104 47.92 -57.31 -43.77
CA ASP A 104 48.79 -56.71 -44.80
C ASP A 104 49.62 -55.51 -44.29
N LEU A 105 49.83 -55.44 -42.96
CA LEU A 105 50.58 -54.38 -42.28
C LEU A 105 51.96 -54.83 -41.76
N ASN A 106 52.43 -56.02 -42.14
CA ASN A 106 53.80 -56.43 -41.82
C ASN A 106 54.80 -55.68 -42.72
N PRO A 107 55.84 -55.02 -42.15
CA PRO A 107 56.79 -54.26 -42.95
C PRO A 107 57.67 -55.19 -43.81
N PRO A 108 58.05 -54.79 -45.03
CA PRO A 108 59.07 -55.50 -45.81
C PRO A 108 60.44 -55.40 -45.10
N PRO A 109 61.38 -56.34 -45.36
CA PRO A 109 62.56 -56.54 -44.51
C PRO A 109 63.53 -55.35 -44.40
N ASP A 110 63.51 -54.36 -45.30
CA ASP A 110 64.47 -53.24 -45.32
C ASP A 110 63.90 -51.93 -45.94
N GLY A 111 62.83 -51.34 -45.41
CA GLY A 111 62.35 -50.06 -45.95
C GLY A 111 61.44 -49.25 -45.03
N ALA A 112 61.57 -47.92 -45.10
CA ALA A 112 60.66 -46.96 -44.47
C ALA A 112 59.20 -47.25 -44.89
N PRO A 113 58.21 -47.02 -44.00
CA PRO A 113 56.81 -47.31 -44.28
C PRO A 113 56.35 -46.61 -45.57
N THR A 114 55.67 -47.36 -46.43
CA THR A 114 55.19 -46.80 -47.70
C THR A 114 54.11 -45.73 -47.45
N PRO A 115 53.98 -44.71 -48.32
CA PRO A 115 52.95 -43.67 -48.17
C PRO A 115 51.53 -44.24 -48.02
N GLN A 116 51.26 -45.41 -48.61
CA GLN A 116 49.99 -46.12 -48.50
C GLN A 116 49.73 -46.67 -47.10
N GLN A 117 50.74 -47.21 -46.41
CA GLN A 117 50.61 -47.71 -45.05
C GLN A 117 50.40 -46.58 -44.04
N VAL A 118 51.07 -45.44 -44.25
CA VAL A 118 50.85 -44.22 -43.43
C VAL A 118 49.45 -43.66 -43.65
N GLN A 119 48.94 -43.65 -44.89
CA GLN A 119 47.56 -43.25 -45.18
C GLN A 119 46.52 -44.19 -44.57
N ALA A 120 46.75 -45.51 -44.61
CA ALA A 120 45.83 -46.49 -44.01
C ALA A 120 45.75 -46.35 -42.48
N ALA A 121 46.90 -46.13 -41.81
CA ALA A 121 46.94 -45.86 -40.38
C ALA A 121 46.26 -44.53 -40.01
N GLN A 122 46.47 -43.47 -40.81
CA GLN A 122 45.79 -42.18 -40.64
C GLN A 122 44.27 -42.30 -40.82
N PHE A 123 43.81 -43.12 -41.75
CA PHE A 123 42.38 -43.36 -41.99
C PHE A 123 41.70 -44.08 -40.82
N LEU A 124 42.34 -45.11 -40.27
CA LEU A 124 41.81 -45.83 -39.09
C LEU A 124 41.77 -44.94 -37.84
N LEU A 125 42.78 -44.12 -37.61
CA LEU A 125 42.78 -43.12 -36.52
C LEU A 125 41.67 -42.07 -36.71
N ALA A 126 41.44 -41.62 -37.95
CA ALA A 126 40.36 -40.70 -38.27
C ALA A 126 38.97 -41.33 -38.02
N GLU A 127 38.79 -42.60 -38.40
CA GLU A 127 37.54 -43.34 -38.23
C GLU A 127 37.20 -43.58 -36.74
N VAL A 128 38.19 -43.96 -35.93
CA VAL A 128 38.04 -44.11 -34.47
C VAL A 128 37.76 -42.76 -33.81
N ALA A 129 38.43 -41.69 -34.24
CA ALA A 129 38.17 -40.33 -33.73
C ALA A 129 36.76 -39.83 -34.10
N ASN A 130 36.25 -40.19 -35.29
CA ASN A 130 34.94 -39.74 -35.75
C ASN A 130 33.79 -40.47 -35.03
N SER A 131 33.97 -41.76 -34.76
CA SER A 131 32.99 -42.58 -34.02
C SER A 131 32.93 -42.23 -32.52
N GLN A 132 34.05 -41.80 -31.90
CA GLN A 132 34.01 -41.23 -30.55
C GLN A 132 33.29 -39.87 -30.50
N LYS A 133 33.48 -39.01 -31.52
CA LYS A 133 32.80 -37.69 -31.60
C LYS A 133 31.28 -37.81 -31.71
N SER A 134 30.78 -38.69 -32.57
CA SER A 134 29.33 -38.85 -32.78
C SER A 134 28.62 -39.43 -31.55
N ALA A 135 29.24 -40.38 -30.84
CA ALA A 135 28.70 -40.94 -29.61
C ALA A 135 28.62 -39.89 -28.48
N PHE A 136 29.63 -39.03 -28.35
CA PHE A 136 29.64 -37.95 -27.37
C PHE A 136 28.58 -36.88 -27.66
N LEU A 137 28.43 -36.49 -28.93
CA LEU A 137 27.40 -35.54 -29.38
C LEU A 137 25.98 -36.04 -29.10
N THR A 138 25.73 -37.32 -29.39
CA THR A 138 24.39 -37.91 -29.22
C THR A 138 24.02 -38.02 -27.73
N ARG A 139 24.95 -38.46 -26.87
CA ARG A 139 24.73 -38.52 -25.41
C ARG A 139 24.56 -37.14 -24.80
N SER A 140 25.38 -36.17 -25.21
CA SER A 140 25.29 -34.79 -24.72
C SER A 140 24.00 -34.11 -25.18
N GLY A 141 23.57 -34.32 -26.42
CA GLY A 141 22.31 -33.80 -26.95
C GLY A 141 21.09 -34.40 -26.23
N ALA A 142 21.10 -35.71 -25.96
CA ALA A 142 20.04 -36.36 -25.19
C ALA A 142 19.97 -35.84 -23.74
N ALA A 143 21.12 -35.67 -23.09
CA ALA A 143 21.20 -35.09 -21.75
C ALA A 143 20.65 -33.65 -21.70
N LEU A 144 20.97 -32.84 -22.71
CA LEU A 144 20.47 -31.47 -22.82
C LEU A 144 18.96 -31.42 -23.05
N ALA A 145 18.43 -32.28 -23.92
CA ALA A 145 16.98 -32.38 -24.15
C ALA A 145 16.25 -32.76 -22.86
N LEU A 146 16.77 -33.74 -22.12
CA LEU A 146 16.20 -34.17 -20.83
C LEU A 146 16.22 -33.04 -19.80
N MET A 147 17.37 -32.40 -19.59
CA MET A 147 17.47 -31.27 -18.66
C MET A 147 16.54 -30.11 -19.03
N SER A 148 16.39 -29.83 -20.33
CA SER A 148 15.50 -28.78 -20.82
C SER A 148 14.04 -29.09 -20.51
N ALA A 149 13.62 -30.34 -20.72
CA ALA A 149 12.28 -30.80 -20.37
C ALA A 149 12.03 -30.69 -18.84
N VAL A 150 13.00 -31.13 -18.02
CA VAL A 150 12.90 -31.03 -16.55
C VAL A 150 12.81 -29.58 -16.10
N SER A 151 13.65 -28.68 -16.63
CA SER A 151 13.63 -27.24 -16.34
C SER A 151 12.28 -26.59 -16.66
N LEU A 152 11.68 -26.92 -17.81
CA LEU A 152 10.35 -26.44 -18.19
C LEU A 152 9.26 -26.89 -17.21
N VAL A 153 9.27 -28.16 -16.80
CA VAL A 153 8.32 -28.70 -15.83
C VAL A 153 8.49 -28.03 -14.47
N LEU A 154 9.73 -27.92 -13.99
CA LEU A 154 10.04 -27.31 -12.69
C LEU A 154 9.65 -25.83 -12.67
N GLY A 155 9.99 -25.08 -13.71
CA GLY A 155 9.59 -23.68 -13.87
C GLY A 155 8.07 -23.50 -13.89
N TRP A 156 7.33 -24.45 -14.49
CA TRP A 156 5.87 -24.39 -14.53
C TRP A 156 5.23 -24.64 -13.18
N LEU A 157 5.80 -25.54 -12.39
CA LEU A 157 5.38 -25.81 -11.02
C LEU A 157 5.67 -24.61 -10.11
N VAL A 158 6.90 -24.07 -10.14
CA VAL A 158 7.33 -22.93 -9.32
C VAL A 158 6.52 -21.66 -9.67
N ALA A 159 6.39 -21.32 -10.94
CA ALA A 159 5.58 -20.18 -11.37
C ALA A 159 4.10 -20.35 -10.98
N GLY A 160 3.58 -21.57 -11.02
CA GLY A 160 2.23 -21.87 -10.55
C GLY A 160 2.07 -21.66 -9.04
N ARG A 161 3.07 -22.05 -8.25
CA ARG A 161 3.09 -21.89 -6.79
C ARG A 161 3.16 -20.42 -6.38
N ILE A 162 4.04 -19.63 -7.00
CA ILE A 162 4.30 -18.22 -6.66
C ILE A 162 3.13 -17.32 -7.08
N LEU A 163 2.45 -17.59 -8.21
CA LEU A 163 1.35 -16.76 -8.69
C LEU A 163 -0.02 -17.13 -8.09
N ARG A 164 -0.14 -18.27 -7.42
CA ARG A 164 -1.42 -18.72 -6.83
C ARG A 164 -1.95 -17.71 -5.79
N PRO A 165 -1.15 -17.18 -4.84
CA PRO A 165 -1.60 -16.16 -3.88
C PRO A 165 -2.12 -14.89 -4.55
N VAL A 166 -1.44 -14.40 -5.59
CA VAL A 166 -1.87 -13.18 -6.33
C VAL A 166 -3.27 -13.31 -6.89
N ARG A 167 -3.62 -14.50 -7.41
CA ARG A 167 -4.96 -14.77 -7.92
C ARG A 167 -6.00 -14.74 -6.80
N THR A 168 -5.68 -15.34 -5.64
CA THR A 168 -6.53 -15.31 -4.45
C THR A 168 -6.79 -13.87 -3.99
N ILE A 169 -5.74 -13.05 -3.85
CA ILE A 169 -5.87 -11.62 -3.51
C ILE A 169 -6.80 -10.94 -4.52
N THR A 170 -6.52 -11.08 -5.82
CA THR A 170 -7.31 -10.42 -6.87
C THR A 170 -8.79 -10.83 -6.84
N THR A 171 -9.09 -12.12 -6.63
CA THR A 171 -10.48 -12.59 -6.57
C THR A 171 -11.19 -12.12 -5.32
N SER A 172 -10.52 -12.17 -4.16
CA SER A 172 -11.09 -11.73 -2.89
C SER A 172 -11.34 -10.23 -2.92
N THR A 173 -10.35 -9.42 -3.33
CA THR A 173 -10.51 -7.96 -3.45
C THR A 173 -11.64 -7.55 -4.39
N ARG A 174 -11.89 -8.31 -5.48
CA ARG A 174 -13.03 -8.05 -6.39
C ARG A 174 -14.40 -8.35 -5.77
N GLN A 175 -14.45 -9.17 -4.72
CA GLN A 175 -15.68 -9.51 -4.01
C GLN A 175 -15.95 -8.59 -2.82
N ILE A 176 -14.97 -7.77 -2.43
CA ILE A 176 -15.13 -6.81 -1.35
C ILE A 176 -16.15 -5.75 -1.76
N SER A 177 -17.14 -5.56 -0.90
CA SER A 177 -18.21 -4.58 -1.05
C SER A 177 -18.49 -3.91 0.29
N ALA A 178 -19.29 -2.84 0.27
CA ALA A 178 -19.70 -2.13 1.48
C ALA A 178 -20.41 -3.02 2.53
N THR A 179 -20.95 -4.17 2.13
CA THR A 179 -21.64 -5.11 3.03
C THR A 179 -20.73 -6.22 3.60
N ASN A 180 -19.58 -6.49 2.96
CA ASN A 180 -18.71 -7.62 3.29
C ASN A 180 -17.29 -7.20 3.69
N LEU A 181 -17.13 -5.96 4.16
CA LEU A 181 -15.85 -5.40 4.63
C LEU A 181 -15.22 -6.15 5.81
N HIS A 182 -15.99 -6.97 6.53
CA HIS A 182 -15.50 -7.84 7.61
C HIS A 182 -14.70 -9.03 7.10
N GLN A 183 -14.82 -9.37 5.81
CA GLN A 183 -14.05 -10.46 5.21
C GLN A 183 -12.60 -10.01 5.02
N ARG A 184 -11.68 -10.76 5.60
CA ARG A 184 -10.23 -10.55 5.49
C ARG A 184 -9.64 -11.45 4.41
N LEU A 185 -8.52 -11.03 3.83
CA LEU A 185 -7.75 -11.85 2.90
C LEU A 185 -7.10 -13.02 3.63
N THR A 186 -6.57 -12.80 4.85
CA THR A 186 -5.94 -13.83 5.70
C THR A 186 -5.02 -14.75 4.89
N LEU A 187 -4.07 -14.15 4.16
CA LEU A 187 -3.17 -14.92 3.32
C LEU A 187 -2.34 -15.87 4.17
N GLN A 188 -2.49 -17.17 3.92
CA GLN A 188 -1.66 -18.19 4.55
C GLN A 188 -0.38 -18.41 3.74
N GLY A 189 0.77 -18.32 4.40
CA GLY A 189 2.06 -18.52 3.76
C GLY A 189 3.25 -18.05 4.59
N PRO A 190 4.47 -18.21 4.05
CA PRO A 190 5.70 -17.63 4.59
C PRO A 190 5.62 -16.10 4.67
N ASP A 191 6.45 -15.48 5.49
CA ASP A 191 6.58 -14.02 5.57
C ASP A 191 7.35 -13.49 4.34
N ASP A 192 6.65 -13.39 3.21
CA ASP A 192 7.14 -12.84 1.94
C ASP A 192 6.41 -11.53 1.56
N GLU A 193 6.86 -10.88 0.48
CA GLU A 193 6.30 -9.60 0.01
C GLU A 193 4.81 -9.71 -0.38
N LEU A 194 4.34 -10.91 -0.73
CA LEU A 194 2.93 -11.14 -1.05
C LEU A 194 2.07 -11.21 0.20
N LYS A 195 2.60 -11.78 1.30
CA LYS A 195 1.95 -11.75 2.61
C LYS A 195 1.89 -10.33 3.16
N GLU A 196 2.98 -9.56 3.09
CA GLU A 196 3.02 -8.15 3.49
C GLU A 196 1.98 -7.30 2.73
N LEU A 197 1.81 -7.54 1.43
CA LEU A 197 0.76 -6.91 0.64
C LEU A 197 -0.65 -7.28 1.11
N GLY A 198 -0.86 -8.56 1.47
CA GLY A 198 -2.14 -9.02 2.03
C GLY A 198 -2.48 -8.34 3.35
N ASP A 199 -1.50 -8.27 4.26
CA ASP A 199 -1.64 -7.62 5.57
C ASP A 199 -1.93 -6.12 5.41
N THR A 200 -1.24 -5.45 4.48
CA THR A 200 -1.51 -4.03 4.16
C THR A 200 -2.93 -3.82 3.65
N ILE A 201 -3.46 -4.72 2.80
CA ILE A 201 -4.84 -4.64 2.34
C ILE A 201 -5.82 -4.91 3.50
N ASP A 202 -5.54 -5.88 4.37
CA ASP A 202 -6.39 -6.18 5.53
C ASP A 202 -6.44 -4.99 6.53
N ASP A 203 -5.35 -4.26 6.69
CA ASP A 203 -5.30 -3.01 7.45
C ASP A 203 -6.17 -1.91 6.82
N LEU A 204 -6.10 -1.75 5.49
CA LEU A 204 -6.95 -0.82 4.76
C LEU A 204 -8.44 -1.17 4.90
N LEU A 205 -8.78 -2.46 4.82
CA LEU A 205 -10.15 -2.94 5.03
C LEU A 205 -10.64 -2.69 6.44
N THR A 206 -9.77 -2.87 7.45
CA THR A 206 -10.09 -2.59 8.84
C THR A 206 -10.42 -1.11 9.07
N ARG A 207 -9.61 -0.21 8.49
CA ARG A 207 -9.86 1.25 8.56
C ARG A 207 -11.16 1.62 7.83
N LEU A 208 -11.41 1.03 6.67
CA LEU A 208 -12.62 1.28 5.89
C LEU A 208 -13.88 0.77 6.60
N GLU A 209 -13.81 -0.43 7.19
CA GLU A 209 -14.89 -1.00 8.00
C GLU A 209 -15.25 -0.11 9.19
N ALA A 210 -14.24 0.35 9.95
CA ALA A 210 -14.44 1.25 11.08
C ALA A 210 -15.15 2.56 10.64
N SER A 211 -14.74 3.12 9.49
CA SER A 211 -15.37 4.32 8.91
C SER A 211 -16.84 4.09 8.55
N PHE A 212 -17.15 3.01 7.83
CA PHE A 212 -18.53 2.68 7.45
C PHE A 212 -19.42 2.38 8.66
N GLN A 213 -18.91 1.65 9.66
CA GLN A 213 -19.65 1.39 10.90
C GLN A 213 -19.93 2.69 11.67
N SER A 214 -18.96 3.62 11.72
CA SER A 214 -19.15 4.94 12.33
C SER A 214 -20.24 5.73 11.60
N GLN A 215 -20.17 5.80 10.27
CA GLN A 215 -21.17 6.48 9.45
C GLN A 215 -22.58 5.87 9.63
N ARG A 216 -22.69 4.55 9.68
CA ARG A 216 -23.98 3.87 9.89
C ARG A 216 -24.57 4.16 11.27
N ARG A 217 -23.73 4.14 12.32
CA ARG A 217 -24.14 4.55 13.69
C ARG A 217 -24.57 6.01 13.72
N PHE A 218 -23.84 6.89 13.06
CA PHE A 218 -24.18 8.31 12.94
C PHE A 218 -25.56 8.52 12.29
N VAL A 219 -25.82 7.90 11.14
CA VAL A 219 -27.11 8.02 10.44
C VAL A 219 -28.26 7.46 11.27
N ALA A 220 -28.05 6.32 11.93
CA ALA A 220 -29.07 5.70 12.79
C ALA A 220 -29.40 6.59 14.00
N ASN A 221 -28.39 7.11 14.68
CA ASN A 221 -28.56 8.00 15.83
C ASN A 221 -29.20 9.33 15.41
N ALA A 222 -28.73 9.96 14.32
CA ALA A 222 -29.33 11.18 13.79
C ALA A 222 -30.82 11.00 13.45
N SER A 223 -31.17 9.88 12.85
CA SER A 223 -32.57 9.55 12.53
C SER A 223 -33.43 9.41 13.80
N HIS A 224 -32.89 8.80 14.85
CA HIS A 224 -33.57 8.67 16.14
C HIS A 224 -33.73 10.02 16.86
N GLU A 225 -32.67 10.82 16.91
CA GLU A 225 -32.66 12.13 17.55
C GLU A 225 -33.55 13.14 16.82
N LEU A 226 -33.75 13.00 15.50
CA LEU A 226 -34.72 13.83 14.75
C LEU A 226 -36.17 13.36 14.94
N ARG A 227 -36.42 12.06 15.06
CA ARG A 227 -37.78 11.50 15.17
C ARG A 227 -38.45 11.83 16.50
N THR A 228 -37.69 11.80 17.60
CA THR A 228 -38.20 12.04 18.95
C THR A 228 -38.86 13.42 19.13
N PRO A 229 -38.22 14.55 18.78
CA PRO A 229 -38.84 15.86 18.88
C PRO A 229 -40.04 16.03 17.93
N LEU A 230 -40.00 15.43 16.73
CA LEU A 230 -41.17 15.42 15.82
C LEU A 230 -42.38 14.71 16.44
N ALA A 231 -42.15 13.54 17.06
CA ALA A 231 -43.21 12.82 17.75
C ALA A 231 -43.78 13.65 18.91
N ARG A 232 -42.90 14.30 19.69
CA ARG A 232 -43.30 15.18 20.80
C ARG A 232 -44.11 16.39 20.31
N GLN A 233 -43.66 17.10 19.29
CA GLN A 233 -44.39 18.22 18.68
C GLN A 233 -45.78 17.77 18.23
N ARG A 234 -45.86 16.64 17.52
CA ARG A 234 -47.14 16.07 17.09
C ARG A 234 -48.06 15.79 18.26
N THR A 235 -47.55 15.18 19.34
CA THR A 235 -48.35 14.91 20.54
C THR A 235 -48.82 16.19 21.23
N VAL A 236 -47.95 17.20 21.38
CA VAL A 236 -48.33 18.49 21.99
C VAL A 236 -49.46 19.14 21.19
N VAL A 237 -49.35 19.17 19.86
CA VAL A 237 -50.39 19.71 18.99
C VAL A 237 -51.67 18.88 19.06
N GLN A 238 -51.59 17.54 19.02
CA GLN A 238 -52.76 16.66 19.09
C GLN A 238 -53.52 16.82 20.41
N VAL A 239 -52.82 16.89 21.54
CA VAL A 239 -53.42 17.09 22.86
C VAL A 239 -54.08 18.47 22.95
N ALA A 240 -53.40 19.52 22.48
CA ALA A 240 -53.96 20.87 22.48
C ALA A 240 -55.19 21.00 21.57
N LEU A 241 -55.24 20.28 20.45
CA LEU A 241 -56.40 20.26 19.54
C LEU A 241 -57.56 19.38 20.04
N ALA A 242 -57.29 18.39 20.88
CA ALA A 242 -58.30 17.47 21.41
C ALA A 242 -58.95 17.95 22.71
N ASP A 243 -58.41 19.00 23.33
CA ASP A 243 -58.90 19.58 24.58
C ASP A 243 -60.10 20.52 24.31
N PRO A 244 -61.35 20.13 24.67
CA PRO A 244 -62.53 20.96 24.45
C PRO A 244 -62.58 22.21 25.33
N ASP A 245 -61.82 22.22 26.43
CA ASP A 245 -61.78 23.31 27.42
C ASP A 245 -60.49 24.14 27.31
N ALA A 246 -59.79 24.05 26.17
CA ALA A 246 -58.53 24.73 25.95
C ALA A 246 -58.65 26.26 26.13
N THR A 247 -57.81 26.81 27.01
CA THR A 247 -57.73 28.26 27.24
C THR A 247 -56.69 28.89 26.31
N VAL A 248 -56.77 30.21 26.12
CA VAL A 248 -55.74 30.96 25.38
C VAL A 248 -54.34 30.73 25.96
N ASP A 249 -54.23 30.59 27.28
CA ASP A 249 -52.96 30.40 27.96
C ASP A 249 -52.40 28.98 27.80
N SER A 250 -53.25 27.94 27.85
CA SER A 250 -52.84 26.57 27.58
C SER A 250 -52.41 26.38 26.12
N LEU A 251 -53.11 27.01 25.18
CA LEU A 251 -52.72 27.06 23.77
C LEU A 251 -51.39 27.79 23.58
N ARG A 252 -51.18 28.94 24.21
CA ARG A 252 -49.90 29.67 24.15
C ARG A 252 -48.75 28.79 24.63
N THR A 253 -48.93 28.14 25.78
CA THR A 253 -47.94 27.20 26.35
C THR A 253 -47.63 26.05 25.38
N ALA A 254 -48.65 25.50 24.72
CA ALA A 254 -48.45 24.44 23.71
C ALA A 254 -47.64 24.95 22.49
N HIS A 255 -47.94 26.16 21.99
CA HIS A 255 -47.19 26.77 20.90
C HIS A 255 -45.73 27.04 21.28
N GLU A 256 -45.48 27.57 22.49
CA GLU A 256 -44.12 27.79 23.00
C GLU A 256 -43.33 26.48 23.09
N ARG A 257 -43.96 25.39 23.56
CA ARG A 257 -43.35 24.05 23.58
C ARG A 257 -43.00 23.54 22.18
N VAL A 258 -43.87 23.77 21.19
CA VAL A 258 -43.60 23.43 19.80
C VAL A 258 -42.45 24.25 19.24
N LEU A 259 -42.45 25.58 19.47
CA LEU A 259 -41.39 26.50 19.02
C LEU A 259 -40.03 26.08 19.60
N ASN A 260 -39.97 25.79 20.89
CA ASN A 260 -38.76 25.33 21.57
C ASN A 260 -38.24 24.00 20.98
N ALA A 261 -39.14 23.06 20.67
CA ALA A 261 -38.77 21.82 20.01
C ALA A 261 -38.25 22.06 18.58
N THR A 262 -38.81 23.03 17.85
CA THR A 262 -38.33 23.41 16.51
C THR A 262 -36.92 23.99 16.57
N TYR A 263 -36.66 24.92 17.49
CA TYR A 263 -35.30 25.45 17.69
C TYR A 263 -34.29 24.36 18.03
N GLN A 264 -34.69 23.35 18.82
CA GLN A 264 -33.82 22.20 19.10
C GLN A 264 -33.50 21.40 17.84
N GLN A 265 -34.46 21.21 16.94
CA GLN A 265 -34.25 20.50 15.68
C GLN A 265 -33.37 21.30 14.70
N GLU A 266 -33.57 22.61 14.59
CA GLU A 266 -32.72 23.48 13.77
C GLU A 266 -31.26 23.38 14.22
N ARG A 267 -31.01 23.46 15.53
CA ARG A 267 -29.67 23.27 16.09
C ARG A 267 -29.05 21.91 15.76
N LEU A 268 -29.85 20.84 15.79
CA LEU A 268 -29.41 19.50 15.40
C LEU A 268 -29.06 19.45 13.91
N ILE A 269 -29.93 19.94 13.04
CA ILE A 269 -29.70 19.97 11.59
C ILE A 269 -28.43 20.75 11.26
N ASP A 270 -28.27 21.93 11.85
CA ASP A 270 -27.08 22.75 11.66
C ASP A 270 -25.81 22.05 12.15
N ALA A 271 -25.90 21.31 13.26
CA ALA A 271 -24.78 20.50 13.76
C ALA A 271 -24.41 19.38 12.79
N LEU A 272 -25.40 18.66 12.25
CA LEU A 272 -25.20 17.59 11.27
C LEU A 272 -24.61 18.13 9.97
N LEU A 273 -25.08 19.28 9.49
CA LEU A 273 -24.54 19.95 8.30
C LEU A 273 -23.10 20.41 8.52
N THR A 274 -22.78 20.89 9.73
CA THR A 274 -21.41 21.28 10.08
C THR A 274 -20.47 20.08 10.09
N LEU A 275 -20.89 18.95 10.69
CA LEU A 275 -20.14 17.70 10.66
C LEU A 275 -19.88 17.22 9.22
N ALA A 276 -20.92 17.21 8.38
CA ALA A 276 -20.81 16.79 6.98
C ALA A 276 -19.90 17.71 6.13
N ARG A 277 -19.81 19.00 6.46
CA ARG A 277 -18.90 19.94 5.81
C ARG A 277 -17.45 19.74 6.29
N GLY A 278 -17.26 19.49 7.58
CA GLY A 278 -15.92 19.31 8.17
C GLY A 278 -15.11 18.18 7.54
N GLU A 279 -15.79 17.12 7.06
CA GLU A 279 -15.15 15.99 6.37
C GLU A 279 -14.56 16.35 4.98
N ARG A 280 -15.03 17.43 4.34
CA ARG A 280 -14.61 17.83 2.98
C ARG A 280 -13.44 18.81 2.95
N GLY A 281 -13.00 19.29 4.11
CA GLY A 281 -12.04 20.40 4.21
C GLY A 281 -12.70 21.77 3.97
N LEU A 282 -11.89 22.83 3.89
CA LEU A 282 -12.36 24.20 3.70
C LEU A 282 -12.30 24.63 2.24
N ASP A 283 -13.40 25.16 1.71
CA ASP A 283 -13.46 25.73 0.35
C ASP A 283 -12.68 27.05 0.24
N ARG A 284 -12.63 27.84 1.32
CA ARG A 284 -11.92 29.12 1.39
C ARG A 284 -11.31 29.31 2.79
N ARG A 285 -10.11 29.89 2.84
CA ARG A 285 -9.45 30.30 4.08
C ARG A 285 -9.27 31.81 4.08
N GLN A 286 -9.69 32.45 5.15
CA GLN A 286 -9.58 33.90 5.38
C GLN A 286 -8.79 34.12 6.68
N PRO A 287 -8.10 35.27 6.82
CA PRO A 287 -7.50 35.66 8.10
C PRO A 287 -8.57 35.77 9.19
N VAL A 288 -8.33 35.14 10.34
CA VAL A 288 -9.20 35.18 11.52
C VAL A 288 -8.33 35.39 12.75
N ASP A 289 -8.71 36.33 13.62
CA ASP A 289 -8.14 36.47 14.96
C ASP A 289 -8.99 35.67 15.96
N LEU A 290 -8.39 34.68 16.62
CA LEU A 290 -9.07 33.88 17.63
C LEU A 290 -9.44 34.72 18.86
N THR A 291 -8.73 35.82 19.12
CA THR A 291 -8.99 36.76 20.21
C THR A 291 -10.36 37.40 20.06
N ASP A 292 -10.66 37.93 18.87
CA ASP A 292 -11.95 38.56 18.56
C ASP A 292 -13.10 37.55 18.68
N VAL A 293 -12.90 36.35 18.13
CA VAL A 293 -13.88 35.27 18.21
C VAL A 293 -14.16 34.87 19.66
N ALA A 294 -13.10 34.62 20.44
CA ALA A 294 -13.25 34.24 21.85
C ALA A 294 -13.95 35.35 22.65
N THR A 295 -13.57 36.61 22.42
CA THR A 295 -14.18 37.79 23.06
C THR A 295 -15.68 37.86 22.78
N ALA A 296 -16.08 37.76 21.50
CA ALA A 296 -17.49 37.83 21.12
C ALA A 296 -18.32 36.69 21.75
N VAL A 297 -17.80 35.46 21.75
CA VAL A 297 -18.47 34.30 22.35
C VAL A 297 -18.61 34.45 23.87
N LEU A 298 -17.57 34.94 24.55
CA LEU A 298 -17.58 35.15 25.99
C LEU A 298 -18.56 36.24 26.41
N LEU A 299 -18.58 37.39 25.72
CA LEU A 299 -19.54 38.47 25.96
C LEU A 299 -20.99 37.97 25.82
N ALA A 300 -21.26 37.15 24.81
CA ALA A 300 -22.59 36.57 24.60
C ALA A 300 -23.01 35.54 25.66
N ARG A 301 -22.11 35.11 26.56
CA ARG A 301 -22.35 34.08 27.59
C ARG A 301 -22.10 34.54 29.01
N GLU A 302 -21.63 35.76 29.22
CA GLU A 302 -21.33 36.32 30.53
C GLU A 302 -22.54 36.26 31.48
N ALA A 303 -23.73 36.67 31.00
CA ALA A 303 -24.96 36.59 31.79
C ALA A 303 -25.35 35.16 32.18
N GLU A 304 -25.07 34.17 31.32
CA GLU A 304 -25.33 32.76 31.65
C GLU A 304 -24.32 32.23 32.67
N ALA A 305 -23.04 32.56 32.51
CA ALA A 305 -21.99 32.19 33.47
C ALA A 305 -22.32 32.75 34.87
N GLY A 306 -22.77 34.00 34.95
CA GLY A 306 -23.22 34.64 36.18
C GLY A 306 -24.44 33.94 36.81
N ARG A 307 -25.47 33.62 36.01
CA ARG A 307 -26.65 32.86 36.48
C ARG A 307 -26.28 31.47 37.04
N ARG A 308 -25.24 30.84 36.50
CA ARG A 308 -24.73 29.54 36.96
C ARG A 308 -23.73 29.65 38.13
N GLY A 309 -23.42 30.87 38.60
CA GLY A 309 -22.46 31.09 39.69
C GLY A 309 -21.03 30.71 39.33
N LEU A 310 -20.64 30.85 38.06
CA LEU A 310 -19.32 30.49 37.57
C LEU A 310 -18.40 31.70 37.54
N ARG A 311 -17.14 31.51 37.97
CA ARG A 311 -16.09 32.52 37.85
C ARG A 311 -15.47 32.43 36.45
N LEU A 312 -15.70 33.45 35.64
CA LEU A 312 -15.10 33.58 34.31
C LEU A 312 -13.72 34.24 34.43
N THR A 313 -12.69 33.62 33.87
CA THR A 313 -11.33 34.19 33.76
C THR A 313 -10.87 34.14 32.31
N THR A 314 -10.28 35.21 31.82
CA THR A 314 -9.89 35.33 30.41
C THR A 314 -8.43 35.79 30.28
N GLN A 315 -7.71 35.18 29.35
CA GLN A 315 -6.35 35.57 28.97
C GLN A 315 -6.26 35.54 27.44
N LEU A 316 -6.67 36.63 26.79
CA LEU A 316 -6.83 36.66 25.34
C LEU A 316 -5.68 37.43 24.69
N ASP A 317 -4.61 36.71 24.33
CA ASP A 317 -3.51 37.26 23.54
C ASP A 317 -3.78 37.09 22.05
N GLU A 318 -3.19 37.98 21.24
CA GLU A 318 -3.30 38.01 19.78
C GLU A 318 -2.98 36.65 19.14
N ALA A 319 -3.90 36.11 18.35
CA ALA A 319 -3.83 34.74 17.84
C ALA A 319 -4.43 34.61 16.43
N HIS A 320 -3.60 34.87 15.42
CA HIS A 320 -4.00 34.90 14.00
C HIS A 320 -3.89 33.53 13.31
N THR A 321 -4.95 33.14 12.58
CA THR A 321 -5.02 31.90 11.78
C THR A 321 -5.66 32.12 10.41
N LEU A 322 -5.60 31.11 9.54
CA LEU A 322 -6.28 31.07 8.24
C LEU A 322 -7.37 30.00 8.24
N GLY A 323 -8.63 30.40 8.15
CA GLY A 323 -9.77 29.50 8.26
C GLY A 323 -11.10 30.08 7.78
N ASP A 324 -12.18 29.38 8.08
CA ASP A 324 -13.54 29.89 7.91
C ASP A 324 -13.99 30.55 9.23
N PRO A 325 -14.25 31.88 9.26
CA PRO A 325 -14.63 32.59 10.47
C PRO A 325 -15.87 31.99 11.16
N HIS A 326 -16.88 31.57 10.40
CA HIS A 326 -18.14 31.06 10.95
C HIS A 326 -17.95 29.69 11.59
N LEU A 327 -17.10 28.84 11.00
CA LEU A 327 -16.78 27.54 11.57
C LEU A 327 -15.91 27.69 12.83
N ILE A 328 -14.93 28.60 12.84
CA ILE A 328 -14.11 28.85 14.03
C ILE A 328 -14.95 29.42 15.17
N GLU A 329 -15.84 30.37 14.89
CA GLU A 329 -16.81 30.88 15.87
C GLU A 329 -17.66 29.76 16.43
N ARG A 330 -18.20 28.90 15.55
CA ARG A 330 -18.99 27.75 15.97
C ARG A 330 -18.19 26.77 16.84
N LEU A 331 -16.91 26.54 16.55
CA LEU A 331 -16.03 25.74 17.40
C LEU A 331 -15.89 26.36 18.79
N ALA A 332 -15.64 27.67 18.87
CA ALA A 332 -15.51 28.39 20.13
C ALA A 332 -16.82 28.35 20.95
N VAL A 333 -17.97 28.59 20.31
CA VAL A 333 -19.30 28.46 20.94
C VAL A 333 -19.50 27.06 21.49
N ASN A 334 -19.17 26.00 20.74
CA ASN A 334 -19.35 24.63 21.23
C ASN A 334 -18.44 24.32 22.43
N LEU A 335 -17.20 24.80 22.44
CA LEU A 335 -16.30 24.63 23.58
C LEU A 335 -16.80 25.36 24.83
N VAL A 336 -17.18 26.63 24.69
CA VAL A 336 -17.67 27.46 25.80
C VAL A 336 -19.02 26.93 26.33
N ASP A 337 -19.97 26.62 25.46
CA ASP A 337 -21.27 26.05 25.87
C ASP A 337 -21.08 24.70 26.57
N ASN A 338 -20.14 23.86 26.11
CA ASN A 338 -19.78 22.61 26.78
C ASN A 338 -19.20 22.86 28.18
N ALA A 339 -18.27 23.82 28.27
CA ALA A 339 -17.60 24.20 29.49
C ALA A 339 -18.54 24.83 30.53
N LEU A 340 -19.58 25.56 30.10
CA LEU A 340 -20.65 26.09 30.96
C LEU A 340 -21.62 24.99 31.42
N ARG A 341 -21.93 24.04 30.52
CA ARG A 341 -22.90 22.97 30.77
C ARG A 341 -22.42 21.95 31.78
N TYR A 342 -21.17 21.51 31.64
CA TYR A 342 -20.58 20.45 32.47
C TYR A 342 -19.81 20.98 33.67
N ASN A 343 -19.96 22.27 33.98
CA ASN A 343 -19.36 22.87 35.16
C ASN A 343 -20.13 22.53 36.43
N VAL A 344 -19.42 22.43 37.55
CA VAL A 344 -20.00 22.21 38.88
C VAL A 344 -19.75 23.45 39.73
N ALA A 345 -20.81 24.05 40.27
CA ALA A 345 -20.72 25.25 41.11
C ALA A 345 -20.32 24.89 42.56
N PRO A 346 -19.49 25.72 43.26
CA PRO A 346 -18.78 26.89 42.75
C PRO A 346 -17.65 26.47 41.80
N GLY A 347 -17.71 26.96 40.56
CA GLY A 347 -16.86 26.49 39.47
C GLY A 347 -16.18 27.64 38.74
N ARG A 348 -15.18 27.31 37.92
CA ARG A 348 -14.48 28.28 37.07
C ARG A 348 -14.54 27.87 35.61
N LEU A 349 -14.57 28.88 34.75
CA LEU A 349 -14.39 28.77 33.32
C LEU A 349 -13.24 29.69 32.94
N GLU A 350 -12.18 29.12 32.38
CA GLU A 350 -10.99 29.82 31.94
C GLU A 350 -10.90 29.69 30.42
N VAL A 351 -10.76 30.82 29.72
CA VAL A 351 -10.58 30.83 28.26
C VAL A 351 -9.35 31.66 27.91
N SER A 352 -8.45 31.08 27.14
CA SER A 352 -7.23 31.75 26.70
C SER A 352 -6.96 31.59 25.21
N THR A 353 -6.43 32.64 24.59
CA THR A 353 -5.88 32.61 23.24
C THR A 353 -4.40 32.97 23.28
N ALA A 354 -3.58 32.32 22.45
CA ALA A 354 -2.16 32.60 22.37
C ALA A 354 -1.57 32.24 21.00
N THR A 355 -0.54 32.96 20.57
CA THR A 355 0.30 32.57 19.45
C THR A 355 1.50 31.76 19.96
N LYS A 356 1.66 30.52 19.49
CA LYS A 356 2.88 29.71 19.65
C LYS A 356 3.65 29.68 18.33
N VAL A 357 4.82 29.03 18.29
CA VAL A 357 5.70 29.01 17.10
C VAL A 357 4.93 28.57 15.86
N ASN A 358 4.57 29.55 15.02
CA ASN A 358 3.78 29.39 13.80
C ASN A 358 2.41 28.70 14.00
N THR A 359 1.77 28.85 15.15
CA THR A 359 0.45 28.30 15.45
C THR A 359 -0.38 29.25 16.31
N ALA A 360 -1.70 29.24 16.12
CA ALA A 360 -2.65 29.97 16.96
C ALA A 360 -3.39 28.96 17.84
N VAL A 361 -3.53 29.27 19.13
CA VAL A 361 -4.06 28.34 20.13
C VAL A 361 -5.27 28.95 20.82
N LEU A 362 -6.35 28.17 20.94
CA LEU A 362 -7.50 28.45 21.78
C LEU A 362 -7.58 27.34 22.84
N THR A 363 -7.57 27.73 24.12
CA THR A 363 -7.71 26.81 25.25
C THR A 363 -8.95 27.19 26.05
N VAL A 364 -9.78 26.19 26.36
CA VAL A 364 -10.97 26.32 27.21
C VAL A 364 -10.86 25.30 28.33
N THR A 365 -10.86 25.79 29.57
CA THR A 365 -10.68 24.98 30.76
C THR A 365 -11.86 25.19 31.70
N ASN A 366 -12.46 24.10 32.18
CA ASN A 366 -13.55 24.17 33.14
C ASN A 366 -13.36 23.16 34.27
N THR A 367 -13.83 23.52 35.46
CA THR A 367 -14.12 22.56 36.52
C THR A 367 -15.32 21.70 36.15
N GLY A 368 -15.45 20.54 36.76
CA GLY A 368 -16.55 19.63 36.49
C GLY A 368 -16.34 18.27 37.15
N PRO A 369 -17.18 17.27 36.81
CA PRO A 369 -16.99 15.90 37.28
C PRO A 369 -15.63 15.32 36.86
N LEU A 370 -15.19 14.28 37.56
CA LEU A 370 -14.03 13.49 37.16
C LEU A 370 -14.31 12.78 35.84
N VAL A 371 -13.44 13.01 34.85
CA VAL A 371 -13.48 12.33 33.56
C VAL A 371 -12.35 11.30 33.52
N PRO A 372 -12.65 10.00 33.50
CA PRO A 372 -11.62 8.97 33.38
C PRO A 372 -10.84 9.12 32.07
N ALA A 373 -9.52 8.97 32.12
CA ALA A 373 -8.64 9.20 30.97
C ALA A 373 -8.96 8.29 29.77
N ASP A 374 -9.42 7.06 30.02
CA ASP A 374 -9.85 6.09 29.00
C ASP A 374 -11.17 6.47 28.30
N GLN A 375 -11.89 7.47 28.82
CA GLN A 375 -13.17 7.95 28.28
C GLN A 375 -13.03 9.21 27.43
N VAL A 376 -11.91 9.94 27.53
CA VAL A 376 -11.71 11.22 26.85
C VAL A 376 -11.87 11.08 25.33
N SER A 377 -11.30 10.04 24.73
CA SER A 377 -11.41 9.80 23.28
C SER A 377 -12.85 9.53 22.83
N ARG A 378 -13.69 8.98 23.71
CA ARG A 378 -15.10 8.69 23.41
C ARG A 378 -15.95 9.97 23.35
N LEU A 379 -15.57 11.02 24.08
CA LEU A 379 -16.31 12.30 24.12
C LEU A 379 -16.36 13.02 22.76
N PHE A 380 -15.38 12.76 21.90
CA PHE A 380 -15.33 13.34 20.56
C PHE A 380 -16.16 12.56 19.53
N GLN A 381 -16.72 11.41 19.90
CA GLN A 381 -17.58 10.65 19.01
C GLN A 381 -19.00 11.24 19.01
N PRO A 382 -19.68 11.33 17.85
CA PRO A 382 -21.03 11.86 17.76
C PRO A 382 -22.03 11.11 18.64
N PHE A 383 -22.91 11.84 19.31
CA PHE A 383 -23.97 11.32 20.19
C PHE A 383 -23.48 10.57 21.43
N GLN A 384 -22.18 10.67 21.77
CA GLN A 384 -21.67 10.11 23.02
C GLN A 384 -21.88 11.05 24.20
N ARG A 385 -22.17 10.46 25.35
CA ARG A 385 -22.27 11.11 26.66
C ARG A 385 -21.68 10.16 27.70
N LEU A 386 -21.09 10.70 28.76
CA LEU A 386 -20.70 9.88 29.91
C LEU A 386 -21.97 9.38 30.62
N ASP A 387 -22.01 8.10 30.96
CA ASP A 387 -23.21 7.35 31.38
C ASP A 387 -23.87 7.86 32.68
N THR A 388 -23.27 8.82 33.38
CA THR A 388 -23.73 9.35 34.67
C THR A 388 -24.93 10.31 34.63
N ASP A 389 -25.38 10.78 33.45
CA ASP A 389 -26.36 11.90 33.35
C ASP A 389 -27.69 11.55 32.66
N ARG A 390 -28.12 10.28 32.64
CA ARG A 390 -29.41 9.90 31.99
C ARG A 390 -30.66 10.48 32.70
N THR A 391 -30.53 11.05 33.89
CA THR A 391 -31.62 11.58 34.70
C THR A 391 -31.98 13.04 34.43
N HIS A 392 -31.10 13.83 33.78
CA HIS A 392 -31.40 15.22 33.41
C HIS A 392 -31.95 15.33 31.98
N HIS A 393 -33.24 15.62 31.86
CA HIS A 393 -33.98 15.74 30.59
C HIS A 393 -33.61 16.98 29.74
N ASP A 394 -32.72 17.85 30.22
CA ASP A 394 -32.19 19.04 29.50
C ASP A 394 -30.81 18.82 28.86
N GLY A 395 -30.32 17.57 28.83
CA GLY A 395 -29.01 17.20 28.31
C GLY A 395 -28.84 17.47 26.81
N GLY A 396 -27.70 18.04 26.42
CA GLY A 396 -27.35 18.31 25.02
C GLY A 396 -27.20 17.02 24.21
N LEU A 397 -27.28 17.14 22.88
CA LEU A 397 -27.35 16.01 21.93
C LEU A 397 -26.06 15.18 21.81
N GLY A 398 -25.03 15.44 22.61
CA GLY A 398 -23.72 14.76 22.52
C GLY A 398 -22.95 15.06 21.23
N LEU A 399 -23.27 16.18 20.56
CA LEU A 399 -22.65 16.56 19.29
C LEU A 399 -21.55 17.63 19.43
N GLY A 400 -21.52 18.40 20.53
CA GLY A 400 -20.67 19.57 20.66
C GLY A 400 -19.19 19.30 20.37
N LEU A 401 -18.59 18.33 21.07
CA LEU A 401 -17.17 17.99 20.88
C LEU A 401 -16.89 17.29 19.54
N SER A 402 -17.85 16.55 19.00
CA SER A 402 -17.71 15.99 17.64
C SER A 402 -17.71 17.08 16.56
N ILE A 403 -18.47 18.16 16.75
CA ILE A 403 -18.47 19.34 15.87
C ILE A 403 -17.11 20.04 15.96
N VAL A 404 -16.60 20.22 17.18
CA VAL A 404 -15.25 20.77 17.41
C VAL A 404 -14.20 19.93 16.67
N GLN A 405 -14.26 18.60 16.79
CA GLN A 405 -13.36 17.67 16.08
C GLN A 405 -13.43 17.85 14.56
N ALA A 406 -14.63 17.89 13.99
CA ALA A 406 -14.83 18.05 12.55
C ALA A 406 -14.31 19.40 12.04
N ILE A 407 -14.58 20.49 12.77
CA ILE A 407 -14.11 21.83 12.40
C ILE A 407 -12.58 21.89 12.48
N ALA A 408 -11.97 21.38 13.55
CA ALA A 408 -10.52 21.38 13.67
C ALA A 408 -9.87 20.55 12.54
N THR A 409 -10.42 19.38 12.24
CA THR A 409 -9.95 18.54 11.13
C THR A 409 -10.00 19.29 9.80
N ALA A 410 -11.11 19.99 9.50
CA ALA A 410 -11.24 20.80 8.30
C ALA A 410 -10.17 21.91 8.21
N HIS A 411 -9.80 22.48 9.35
CA HIS A 411 -8.77 23.53 9.45
C HIS A 411 -7.34 23.00 9.48
N ALA A 412 -7.14 21.68 9.50
CA ALA A 412 -5.86 21.04 9.82
C ALA A 412 -5.32 21.45 11.21
N ALA A 413 -6.23 21.73 12.14
CA ALA A 413 -5.94 22.03 13.53
C ALA A 413 -5.88 20.73 14.37
N THR A 414 -5.05 20.75 15.40
CA THR A 414 -4.92 19.64 16.36
C THR A 414 -5.73 19.94 17.61
N ILE A 415 -6.49 18.97 18.10
CA ILE A 415 -7.21 19.08 19.37
C ILE A 415 -6.57 18.14 20.39
N THR A 416 -6.41 18.64 21.60
CA THR A 416 -6.01 17.87 22.78
C THR A 416 -7.02 18.11 23.90
N ALA A 417 -7.33 17.07 24.65
CA ALA A 417 -8.18 17.16 25.82
C ALA A 417 -7.51 16.45 26.99
N HIS A 418 -7.40 17.17 28.11
CA HIS A 418 -6.75 16.70 29.32
C HIS A 418 -7.73 16.78 30.49
N PRO A 419 -8.06 15.65 31.13
CA PRO A 419 -8.85 15.67 32.35
C PRO A 419 -8.02 16.29 33.47
N LEU A 420 -8.63 17.16 34.27
CA LEU A 420 -7.94 17.81 35.37
C LEU A 420 -7.91 16.90 36.62
N PRO A 421 -6.84 16.92 37.44
CA PRO A 421 -6.72 16.08 38.64
C PRO A 421 -7.88 16.26 39.64
N ASN A 422 -8.40 17.47 39.73
CA ASN A 422 -9.48 17.83 40.65
C ASN A 422 -10.87 17.80 39.98
N GLY A 423 -10.99 17.17 38.81
CA GLY A 423 -12.21 17.13 38.01
C GLY A 423 -12.33 18.29 37.03
N GLY A 424 -13.07 18.06 35.95
CA GLY A 424 -13.18 18.96 34.81
C GLY A 424 -12.24 18.61 33.66
N MET A 425 -12.10 19.54 32.72
CA MET A 425 -11.42 19.30 31.46
C MET A 425 -10.74 20.58 30.97
N GLU A 426 -9.55 20.41 30.40
CA GLU A 426 -8.89 21.39 29.55
C GLU A 426 -8.94 20.89 28.11
N ILE A 427 -9.48 21.71 27.21
CA ILE A 427 -9.51 21.42 25.78
C ILE A 427 -8.71 22.50 25.06
N THR A 428 -7.68 22.07 24.34
CA THR A 428 -6.80 22.96 23.59
C THR A 428 -6.89 22.65 22.09
N VAL A 429 -7.20 23.66 21.29
CA VAL A 429 -7.26 23.60 19.83
C VAL A 429 -6.12 24.45 19.26
N THR A 430 -5.24 23.81 18.50
CA THR A 430 -4.05 24.42 17.89
C THR A 430 -4.22 24.48 16.38
N PHE A 431 -4.40 25.68 15.85
CA PHE A 431 -4.50 25.94 14.42
C PHE A 431 -3.12 26.21 13.81
N PRO A 432 -2.89 25.81 12.54
CA PRO A 432 -1.74 26.28 11.78
C PRO A 432 -1.74 27.81 11.72
N GLY A 433 -0.61 28.44 12.00
CA GLY A 433 -0.50 29.90 11.99
C GLY A 433 -0.68 30.47 10.59
N ALA A 434 -1.21 31.69 10.51
CA ALA A 434 -1.14 32.46 9.29
C ALA A 434 0.35 32.75 9.01
N ALA A 435 0.90 32.25 7.91
CA ALA A 435 2.26 32.59 7.52
C ALA A 435 2.39 34.12 7.48
N ARG A 436 3.25 34.69 8.33
CA ARG A 436 3.55 36.14 8.35
C ARG A 436 4.19 36.52 7.01
N GLY A 437 3.37 36.87 6.02
CA GLY A 437 3.87 37.17 4.68
C GLY A 437 2.83 37.71 3.69
N GLN A 438 1.55 37.75 4.05
CA GLN A 438 0.54 38.44 3.24
C GLN A 438 -0.09 39.55 4.07
N SER A 439 0.72 40.58 4.37
CA SER A 439 0.16 41.91 4.57
C SER A 439 -0.58 42.27 3.28
N VAL A 440 -1.91 42.19 3.29
CA VAL A 440 -2.71 42.88 2.29
C VAL A 440 -2.40 44.36 2.47
N SER A 441 -1.52 44.86 1.60
CA SER A 441 -1.24 46.29 1.50
C SER A 441 -2.59 46.99 1.25
N PRO A 442 -2.98 48.00 2.04
CA PRO A 442 -4.21 48.72 1.79
C PRO A 442 -4.12 49.32 0.38
N ALA A 443 -5.07 48.93 -0.48
CA ALA A 443 -5.14 49.42 -1.84
C ALA A 443 -5.17 50.96 -1.82
N THR A 444 -4.10 51.58 -2.30
CA THR A 444 -4.07 53.02 -2.59
C THR A 444 -5.24 53.35 -3.51
N PRO A 445 -6.15 54.28 -3.14
CA PRO A 445 -7.26 54.64 -4.02
C PRO A 445 -6.70 55.25 -5.30
N GLY A 446 -7.00 54.61 -6.43
CA GLY A 446 -6.59 55.04 -7.75
C GLY A 446 -7.10 56.45 -8.05
N ARG A 447 -6.17 57.31 -8.42
CA ARG A 447 -6.41 58.64 -8.98
C ARG A 447 -7.40 58.53 -10.16
N ILE A 448 -8.57 59.15 -10.01
CA ILE A 448 -9.53 59.34 -11.09
C ILE A 448 -8.91 60.37 -12.06
N SER A 449 -8.52 59.91 -13.25
CA SER A 449 -8.15 60.78 -14.38
C SER A 449 -9.44 61.31 -15.01
N THR A 450 -9.73 62.59 -14.80
CA THR A 450 -10.76 63.34 -15.52
C THR A 450 -10.37 63.49 -17.00
N PRO A 451 -11.26 63.19 -17.97
CA PRO A 451 -10.99 63.48 -19.37
C PRO A 451 -11.17 64.98 -19.67
N ARG A 452 -10.19 65.56 -20.38
CA ARG A 452 -10.22 66.91 -20.95
C ARG A 452 -11.38 67.04 -21.94
N LEU A 453 -12.26 68.00 -21.70
CA LEU A 453 -13.09 68.60 -22.73
C LEU A 453 -12.20 69.46 -23.64
N THR A 454 -12.19 69.14 -24.93
CA THR A 454 -11.76 70.06 -26.00
C THR A 454 -12.90 70.19 -26.98
N THR A 455 -13.50 71.38 -26.96
CA THR A 455 -14.25 72.12 -28.01
C THR A 455 -15.09 71.37 -29.02
#